data_AF-A0A523YTK3-F1
#
_entry.id   AF-A0A523YTK3-F1
#
_cell.length_a   1.000
_cell.length_b   1.000
_cell.length_c   1.000
_cell.angle_alpha   90.00
_cell.angle_beta   90.00
_cell.angle_gamma   90.00
#
_symmetry.space_group_name_H-M   'P 1'
#
loop_
_entity.id
_entity.type
_entity.pdbx_description
1 polymer ?
#
loop_
_entity_poly.entity_id
_entity_poly.type
_entity_poly.pdbx_seq_one_letter_code
_entity_poly.pdbx_strand_id
1 'polypeptide(L)'
;MLESQVYPGVPASPVVEQPSDEPKIEVEEMGEDCARIVAAPLAYGFGITLGNALRRVLLSSLPGAAVTSVRIDGVLHEFSTIPNVKEDTIEFLLNVKELRLRALSDRPGTLILDISGREGEITAADLQVPEHYEVINPDLHLVTMDSPKGQLHVELNVEPGQGYMPAGQVDGLPIGVIPLDAVFSPVRKVNYKVSRTRVGQETNYDRLEMEVWTDGTISAVDAVSRSAEILSEQFTLFAHMGQPPLPVVERGLGAGVVLTPEKYNMPIEDLNLSMRAYNCLRRSGLMAVGQVLEKSEEELLSLRNFGRKSYDELRNKLNELGLLPAEQPEEVMEAPPLEEGEVPILAQQPPVEEAEAAPAVEEAKVEEEAPAPAAGGREEKKAEPGDEEEIPEWKRKLMEITGEEAGE
;
A
#
# COMPACT_ATOMS: atom_id res chain seq x y z
N MET A 1 43.35 41.08 -64.02
CA MET A 1 43.30 41.33 -62.57
C MET A 1 41.86 41.57 -62.17
N LEU A 2 41.45 40.98 -61.05
CA LEU A 2 40.14 40.94 -60.38
C LEU A 2 39.57 39.52 -60.37
N GLU A 3 40.22 38.69 -59.55
CA GLU A 3 39.77 37.33 -59.22
C GLU A 3 38.52 37.41 -58.36
N SER A 4 37.53 36.57 -58.68
CA SER A 4 36.35 36.39 -57.82
C SER A 4 36.76 35.73 -56.51
N GLN A 5 36.80 36.50 -55.43
CA GLN A 5 37.01 35.96 -54.08
C GLN A 5 35.79 35.13 -53.65
N VAL A 6 35.87 33.83 -53.93
CA VAL A 6 34.98 32.83 -53.32
C VAL A 6 35.42 32.66 -51.87
N TYR A 7 34.61 33.17 -50.94
CA TYR A 7 34.84 32.92 -49.52
C TYR A 7 34.65 31.42 -49.21
N PRO A 8 35.67 30.72 -48.66
CA PRO A 8 35.54 29.32 -48.33
C PRO A 8 34.75 29.14 -47.02
N GLY A 9 33.83 28.17 -47.03
CA GLY A 9 33.35 27.44 -45.86
C GLY A 9 33.01 28.25 -44.61
N VAL A 10 31.77 28.73 -44.52
CA VAL A 10 31.12 28.80 -43.20
C VAL A 10 30.92 27.34 -42.75
N PRO A 11 31.55 26.85 -41.66
CA PRO A 11 31.20 25.54 -41.13
C PRO A 11 29.72 25.59 -40.79
N ALA A 12 28.95 24.57 -41.20
CA ALA A 12 27.56 24.48 -40.81
C ALA A 12 27.49 24.62 -39.28
N SER A 13 26.80 25.64 -38.79
CA SER A 13 26.59 25.81 -37.36
C SER A 13 26.09 24.47 -36.83
N PRO A 14 26.58 23.99 -35.66
CA PRO A 14 26.03 22.77 -35.07
C PRO A 14 24.51 22.96 -35.04
N VAL A 15 23.79 21.97 -35.57
CA VAL A 15 22.32 21.98 -35.49
C VAL A 15 22.02 22.02 -34.00
N VAL A 16 21.64 23.20 -33.52
CA VAL A 16 21.22 23.38 -32.14
C VAL A 16 19.98 22.51 -32.03
N GLU A 17 20.13 21.38 -31.33
CA GLU A 17 18.98 20.55 -30.96
C GLU A 17 17.98 21.51 -30.31
N GLN A 18 16.82 21.65 -30.97
CA GLN A 18 15.78 22.50 -30.42
C GLN A 18 15.42 21.89 -29.07
N PRO A 19 15.48 22.65 -27.96
CA PRO A 19 15.20 22.10 -26.65
C PRO A 19 13.77 21.55 -26.69
N SER A 20 13.64 20.24 -26.55
CA SER A 20 12.36 19.54 -26.59
C SER A 20 11.48 20.05 -25.46
N ASP A 21 10.23 20.42 -25.76
CA ASP A 21 9.24 20.82 -24.75
C ASP A 21 8.83 19.66 -23.81
N GLU A 22 9.23 18.43 -24.14
CA GLU A 22 9.02 17.23 -23.32
C GLU A 22 9.81 17.28 -22.02
N PRO A 23 9.17 17.05 -20.85
CA PRO A 23 9.83 17.04 -19.55
C PRO A 23 10.83 15.87 -19.47
N LYS A 24 12.08 16.19 -19.14
CA LYS A 24 13.15 15.22 -18.89
C LYS A 24 13.47 15.17 -17.40
N ILE A 25 13.85 13.99 -16.94
CA ILE A 25 14.33 13.74 -15.59
C ILE A 25 15.80 13.37 -15.68
N GLU A 26 16.66 14.19 -15.09
CA GLU A 26 18.09 13.92 -14.90
C GLU A 26 18.30 13.46 -13.45
N VAL A 27 19.09 12.41 -13.26
CA VAL A 27 19.43 11.87 -11.93
C VAL A 27 20.94 12.02 -11.73
N GLU A 28 21.32 12.66 -10.63
CA GLU A 28 22.70 12.79 -10.17
C GLU A 28 22.82 12.09 -8.82
N GLU A 29 23.46 10.93 -8.79
CA GLU A 29 23.79 10.23 -7.56
C GLU A 29 24.93 10.97 -6.84
N MET A 30 24.68 11.41 -5.59
CA MET A 30 25.63 12.18 -4.78
C MET A 30 26.29 11.32 -3.68
N GLY A 31 25.84 10.08 -3.51
CA GLY A 31 26.34 9.06 -2.58
C GLY A 31 25.42 7.84 -2.62
N GLU A 32 25.75 6.79 -1.88
CA GLU A 32 24.98 5.53 -1.88
C GLU A 32 23.51 5.73 -1.43
N ASP A 33 23.27 6.56 -0.40
CA ASP A 33 21.93 6.87 0.13
C ASP A 33 21.37 8.23 -0.32
N CYS A 34 21.95 8.87 -1.33
CA CYS A 34 21.60 10.26 -1.68
C CYS A 34 21.58 10.50 -3.20
N ALA A 35 20.43 10.92 -3.72
CA ALA A 35 20.29 11.36 -5.11
C ALA A 35 19.73 12.78 -5.20
N ARG A 36 20.25 13.53 -6.19
CA ARG A 36 19.64 14.76 -6.68
C ARG A 36 18.91 14.47 -7.99
N ILE A 37 17.62 14.72 -8.00
CA ILE A 37 16.72 14.47 -9.12
C ILE A 37 16.26 15.82 -9.67
N VAL A 38 16.43 16.01 -10.98
CA VAL A 38 16.16 17.27 -11.67
C VAL A 38 15.11 17.02 -12.75
N ALA A 39 13.93 17.62 -12.61
CA ALA A 39 12.85 17.55 -13.59
C ALA A 39 12.69 18.91 -14.30
N ALA A 40 12.91 18.92 -15.62
CA ALA A 40 12.75 20.10 -16.47
C ALA A 40 12.56 19.74 -17.95
N PRO A 41 11.84 20.54 -18.75
CA PRO A 41 11.01 21.68 -18.34
C PRO A 41 9.66 21.24 -17.76
N LEU A 42 9.18 21.93 -16.73
CA LEU A 42 7.84 21.75 -16.15
C LEU A 42 6.97 22.98 -16.44
N ALA A 43 5.66 22.79 -16.62
CA ALA A 43 4.73 23.90 -16.78
C ALA A 43 4.73 24.84 -15.56
N TYR A 44 4.47 26.13 -15.77
CA TYR A 44 4.51 27.16 -14.73
C TYR A 44 3.68 26.78 -13.49
N GLY A 45 4.31 26.76 -12.31
CA GLY A 45 3.68 26.43 -11.03
C GLY A 45 3.68 24.93 -10.70
N PHE A 46 3.88 24.04 -11.68
CA PHE A 46 3.95 22.60 -11.41
C PHE A 46 5.22 22.21 -10.65
N GLY A 47 6.31 22.98 -10.72
CA GLY A 47 7.51 22.70 -9.94
C GLY A 47 7.24 22.71 -8.43
N ILE A 48 6.44 23.67 -7.95
CA ILE A 48 6.06 23.77 -6.52
C ILE A 48 5.05 22.66 -6.16
N THR A 49 4.04 22.44 -7.02
CA THR A 49 2.99 21.44 -6.81
C THR A 49 3.57 20.03 -6.70
N LEU A 50 4.38 19.62 -7.68
CA LEU A 50 5.03 18.30 -7.69
C LEU A 50 6.06 18.18 -6.57
N GLY A 51 6.90 19.20 -6.36
CA GLY A 51 7.92 19.20 -5.30
C GLY A 51 7.32 19.03 -3.91
N ASN A 52 6.21 19.72 -3.60
CA ASN A 52 5.53 19.59 -2.31
C ASN A 52 4.75 18.27 -2.18
N ALA A 53 4.09 17.81 -3.25
CA ALA A 53 3.34 16.54 -3.22
C ALA A 53 4.26 15.34 -3.00
N LEU A 54 5.33 15.22 -3.81
CA LEU A 54 6.34 14.16 -3.68
C LEU A 54 7.02 14.21 -2.31
N ARG A 55 7.45 15.40 -1.84
CA ARG A 55 8.07 15.56 -0.51
C ARG A 55 7.18 15.07 0.63
N ARG A 56 5.85 15.23 0.54
CA ARG A 56 4.93 14.71 1.55
C ARG A 56 4.91 13.18 1.53
N VAL A 57 4.68 12.58 0.37
CA VAL A 57 4.55 11.12 0.21
C VAL A 57 5.85 10.38 0.55
N LEU A 58 7.00 10.91 0.10
CA LEU A 58 8.34 10.40 0.45
C LEU A 58 8.55 10.27 1.96
N LEU A 59 8.08 11.24 2.74
CA LEU A 59 8.27 11.27 4.20
C LEU A 59 7.21 10.48 4.97
N SER A 60 6.00 10.27 4.43
CA SER A 60 4.87 9.72 5.19
C SER A 60 4.34 8.35 4.75
N SER A 61 4.49 7.97 3.48
CA SER A 61 3.63 6.95 2.86
C SER A 61 4.40 5.85 2.12
N LEU A 62 5.72 5.92 2.10
CA LEU A 62 6.52 4.80 1.59
C LEU A 62 6.43 3.60 2.55
N PRO A 63 6.33 2.38 2.01
CA PRO A 63 6.37 1.17 2.82
C PRO A 63 7.80 0.91 3.33
N GLY A 64 7.90 0.41 4.55
CA GLY A 64 9.14 -0.07 5.16
C GLY A 64 8.86 -1.04 6.30
N ALA A 65 9.88 -1.40 7.07
CA ALA A 65 9.76 -2.31 8.20
C ALA A 65 10.48 -1.76 9.43
N ALA A 66 9.87 -1.95 10.60
CA ALA A 66 10.40 -1.48 11.87
C ALA A 66 10.02 -2.42 13.02
N VAL A 67 10.80 -2.37 14.09
CA VAL A 67 10.51 -3.10 15.34
C VAL A 67 9.32 -2.44 16.04
N THR A 68 8.26 -3.20 16.31
CA THR A 68 7.03 -2.73 16.98
C THR A 68 7.02 -3.07 18.47
N SER A 69 7.64 -4.19 18.85
CA SER A 69 7.76 -4.59 20.25
C SER A 69 8.99 -5.46 20.50
N VAL A 70 9.47 -5.43 21.74
CA VAL A 70 10.64 -6.17 22.22
C VAL A 70 10.28 -6.94 23.48
N ARG A 71 10.68 -8.20 23.56
CA ARG A 71 10.72 -8.99 24.81
C ARG A 71 12.17 -9.27 25.15
N ILE A 72 12.57 -9.00 26.40
CA ILE A 72 13.92 -9.26 26.92
C ILE A 72 13.77 -10.18 28.13
N ASP A 73 14.50 -11.29 28.14
CA ASP A 73 14.43 -12.23 29.25
C ASP A 73 14.93 -11.61 30.57
N GLY A 74 14.11 -11.72 31.62
CA GLY A 74 14.37 -11.15 32.95
C GLY A 74 14.03 -9.67 33.11
N VAL A 75 13.56 -8.99 32.06
CA VAL A 75 13.13 -7.58 32.07
C VAL A 75 11.61 -7.49 31.93
N LEU A 76 10.98 -6.67 32.77
CA LEU A 76 9.51 -6.55 32.83
C LEU A 76 8.98 -5.21 32.26
N HIS A 77 9.83 -4.19 32.15
CA HIS A 77 9.47 -2.82 31.76
C HIS A 77 10.72 -2.05 31.30
N GLU A 78 10.59 -0.94 30.57
CA GLU A 78 11.74 -0.20 30.02
C GLU A 78 12.70 0.39 31.08
N PHE A 79 12.27 0.55 32.33
CA PHE A 79 13.07 1.20 33.39
C PHE A 79 14.01 0.25 34.18
N SER A 80 14.12 -1.03 33.81
CA SER A 80 15.04 -1.96 34.46
C SER A 80 16.43 -1.96 33.81
N THR A 81 17.43 -2.48 34.52
CA THR A 81 18.74 -2.78 33.94
C THR A 81 18.80 -4.25 33.47
N ILE A 82 19.53 -4.50 32.39
CA ILE A 82 19.78 -5.85 31.89
C ILE A 82 20.98 -6.43 32.66
N PRO A 83 20.89 -7.63 33.27
CA PRO A 83 21.98 -8.17 34.08
C PRO A 83 23.20 -8.57 33.23
N ASN A 84 24.39 -8.12 33.65
CA ASN A 84 25.69 -8.32 32.97
C ASN A 84 25.87 -7.53 31.66
N VAL A 85 25.00 -6.57 31.38
CA VAL A 85 25.11 -5.63 30.27
C VAL A 85 25.50 -4.26 30.82
N LYS A 86 26.23 -3.49 30.01
CA LYS A 86 26.77 -2.17 30.35
C LYS A 86 25.72 -1.05 30.19
N GLU A 87 24.97 -1.10 29.10
CA GLU A 87 23.88 -0.18 28.75
C GLU A 87 22.62 -0.44 29.60
N ASP A 88 21.73 0.54 29.74
CA ASP A 88 20.41 0.30 30.33
C ASP A 88 19.39 -0.17 29.27
N THR A 89 18.20 -0.60 29.71
CA THR A 89 17.17 -1.07 28.77
C THR A 89 16.69 0.04 27.83
N ILE A 90 16.72 1.32 28.24
CA ILE A 90 16.29 2.45 27.41
C ILE A 90 17.31 2.71 26.30
N GLU A 91 18.60 2.70 26.63
CA GLU A 91 19.72 2.81 25.69
C GLU A 91 19.69 1.67 24.66
N PHE A 92 19.46 0.43 25.11
CA PHE A 92 19.23 -0.71 24.21
C PHE A 92 18.01 -0.50 23.28
N LEU A 93 16.86 -0.08 23.82
CA LEU A 93 15.65 0.18 23.03
C LEU A 93 15.84 1.35 22.02
N LEU A 94 16.67 2.33 22.35
CA LEU A 94 17.06 3.41 21.42
C LEU A 94 17.95 2.88 20.29
N ASN A 95 18.97 2.06 20.60
CA ASN A 95 19.80 1.41 19.58
C ASN A 95 18.97 0.52 18.65
N VAL A 96 18.01 -0.22 19.20
CA VAL A 96 17.04 -1.03 18.42
C VAL A 96 16.20 -0.18 17.45
N LYS A 97 15.86 1.07 17.78
CA LYS A 97 15.19 2.00 16.86
C LYS A 97 16.09 2.51 15.73
N GLU A 98 17.41 2.36 15.84
CA GLU A 98 18.37 2.67 14.77
C GLU A 98 18.58 1.50 13.79
N LEU A 99 18.02 0.32 14.07
CA LEU A 99 18.04 -0.83 13.16
C LEU A 99 17.30 -0.49 11.85
N ARG A 100 17.85 -0.94 10.71
CA ARG A 100 17.30 -0.73 9.38
C ARG A 100 17.02 -2.06 8.69
N LEU A 101 15.74 -2.27 8.38
CA LEU A 101 15.20 -3.54 7.92
C LEU A 101 14.53 -3.36 6.56
N ARG A 102 14.91 -4.20 5.61
CA ARG A 102 14.21 -4.35 4.33
C ARG A 102 13.24 -5.52 4.42
N ALA A 103 11.95 -5.25 4.21
CA ALA A 103 10.94 -6.29 4.04
C ALA A 103 11.04 -6.90 2.64
N LEU A 104 11.19 -8.22 2.57
CA LEU A 104 11.08 -9.00 1.33
C LEU A 104 9.67 -9.56 1.14
N SER A 105 8.85 -9.58 2.20
CA SER A 105 7.43 -9.96 2.14
C SER A 105 6.58 -9.12 3.10
N ASP A 106 5.30 -8.98 2.80
CA ASP A 106 4.31 -8.26 3.62
C ASP A 106 3.77 -9.14 4.78
N ARG A 107 4.68 -9.70 5.57
CA ARG A 107 4.36 -10.55 6.73
C ARG A 107 5.15 -10.10 7.95
N PRO A 108 4.53 -10.07 9.14
CA PRO A 108 5.26 -9.83 10.38
C PRO A 108 6.22 -10.99 10.67
N GLY A 109 7.26 -10.73 11.47
CA GLY A 109 8.18 -11.76 11.93
C GLY A 109 8.96 -11.33 13.17
N THR A 110 9.72 -12.26 13.72
CA THR A 110 10.49 -12.05 14.95
C THR A 110 11.96 -12.30 14.65
N LEU A 111 12.81 -11.31 14.97
CA LEU A 111 14.26 -11.48 14.99
C LEU A 111 14.67 -11.89 16.41
N ILE A 112 15.64 -12.79 16.52
CA ILE A 112 16.08 -13.32 17.81
C ILE A 112 17.54 -12.95 18.04
N LEU A 113 17.84 -12.31 19.17
CA LEU A 113 19.19 -12.15 19.69
C LEU A 113 19.38 -13.19 20.81
N ASP A 114 20.20 -14.21 20.58
CA ASP A 114 20.58 -15.19 21.60
C ASP A 114 22.10 -15.23 21.72
N ILE A 115 22.61 -14.66 22.81
CA ILE A 115 24.04 -14.54 23.06
C ILE A 115 24.34 -15.01 24.48
N SER A 116 25.20 -16.02 24.57
CA SER A 116 25.65 -16.60 25.83
C SER A 116 27.17 -16.75 25.86
N GLY A 117 27.78 -16.38 26.99
CA GLY A 117 29.21 -16.62 27.24
C GLY A 117 30.21 -15.80 26.43
N ARG A 118 29.77 -14.78 25.68
CA ARG A 118 30.61 -13.82 24.93
C ARG A 118 30.68 -12.50 25.70
N GLU A 119 31.89 -11.97 25.85
CA GLU A 119 32.16 -10.63 26.41
C GLU A 119 32.47 -9.66 25.25
N GLY A 120 32.08 -8.40 25.38
CA GLY A 120 32.33 -7.35 24.38
C GLY A 120 31.10 -6.90 23.59
N GLU A 121 31.36 -6.25 22.46
CA GLU A 121 30.36 -5.58 21.61
C GLU A 121 29.48 -6.59 20.87
N ILE A 122 28.18 -6.30 20.83
CA ILE A 122 27.14 -7.07 20.13
C ILE A 122 26.51 -6.15 19.10
N THR A 123 26.52 -6.59 17.84
CA THR A 123 26.03 -5.79 16.71
C THR A 123 24.78 -6.41 16.08
N ALA A 124 24.13 -5.66 15.20
CA ALA A 124 22.98 -6.16 14.44
C ALA A 124 23.32 -7.38 13.54
N ALA A 125 24.59 -7.61 13.21
CA ALA A 125 25.07 -8.83 12.55
C ALA A 125 24.90 -10.11 13.40
N ASP A 126 24.81 -9.99 14.73
CA ASP A 126 24.60 -11.11 15.64
C ASP A 126 23.11 -11.51 15.77
N LEU A 127 22.18 -10.80 15.09
CA LEU A 127 20.76 -11.12 15.05
C LEU A 127 20.46 -12.33 14.16
N GLN A 128 19.59 -13.22 14.65
CA GLN A 128 18.97 -14.27 13.85
C GLN A 128 17.77 -13.66 13.12
N VAL A 129 17.91 -13.44 11.82
CA VAL A 129 16.91 -12.79 10.95
C VAL A 129 16.17 -13.86 10.13
N PRO A 130 14.83 -13.84 10.04
CA PRO A 130 14.09 -14.76 9.17
C PRO A 130 14.26 -14.39 7.69
N GLU A 131 14.11 -15.37 6.79
CA GLU A 131 14.38 -15.24 5.34
C GLU A 131 13.62 -14.11 4.61
N HIS A 132 12.55 -13.57 5.21
CA HIS A 132 11.73 -12.50 4.64
C HIS A 132 12.10 -11.08 5.12
N TYR A 133 13.16 -10.96 5.94
CA TYR A 133 13.74 -9.69 6.35
C TYR A 133 15.25 -9.67 6.11
N GLU A 134 15.79 -8.48 5.90
CA GLU A 134 17.21 -8.25 5.68
C GLU A 134 17.66 -7.02 6.49
N VAL A 135 18.75 -7.16 7.25
CA VAL A 135 19.37 -6.08 8.02
C VAL A 135 20.33 -5.32 7.12
N ILE A 136 20.08 -4.02 6.93
CA ILE A 136 20.88 -3.14 6.05
C ILE A 136 22.11 -2.57 6.77
N ASN A 137 22.04 -2.36 8.08
CA ASN A 137 23.13 -1.87 8.92
C ASN A 137 23.64 -2.94 9.92
N PRO A 138 24.32 -4.00 9.46
CA PRO A 138 24.81 -5.09 10.33
C PRO A 138 25.90 -4.65 11.32
N ASP A 139 26.56 -3.53 11.06
CA ASP A 139 27.57 -2.89 11.89
C ASP A 139 26.99 -2.06 13.05
N LEU A 140 25.66 -1.88 13.12
CA LEU A 140 24.99 -1.16 14.20
C LEU A 140 25.30 -1.81 15.56
N HIS A 141 25.87 -1.04 16.49
CA HIS A 141 25.97 -1.41 17.90
C HIS A 141 24.58 -1.54 18.53
N LEU A 142 24.31 -2.69 19.15
CA LEU A 142 23.09 -2.88 19.94
C LEU A 142 23.39 -2.73 21.43
N VAL A 143 24.42 -3.42 21.93
CA VAL A 143 24.67 -3.61 23.37
C VAL A 143 26.08 -4.15 23.64
N THR A 144 26.64 -3.87 24.82
CA THR A 144 27.93 -4.39 25.28
C THR A 144 27.73 -5.37 26.45
N MET A 145 28.26 -6.59 26.32
CA MET A 145 28.26 -7.57 27.40
C MET A 145 29.50 -7.41 28.30
N ASP A 146 29.28 -7.08 29.57
CA ASP A 146 30.33 -6.81 30.57
C ASP A 146 30.92 -8.08 31.22
N SER A 147 30.33 -9.26 30.99
CA SER A 147 30.74 -10.50 31.67
C SER A 147 30.72 -11.71 30.73
N PRO A 148 31.76 -12.56 30.74
CA PRO A 148 31.80 -13.80 29.96
C PRO A 148 30.89 -14.91 30.51
N LYS A 149 29.99 -14.57 31.45
CA LYS A 149 28.89 -15.42 31.94
C LYS A 149 27.52 -14.80 31.68
N GLY A 150 27.46 -13.65 31.01
CA GLY A 150 26.21 -13.05 30.59
C GLY A 150 25.45 -13.95 29.62
N GLN A 151 24.13 -13.87 29.73
CA GLN A 151 23.16 -14.48 28.82
C GLN A 151 22.16 -13.39 28.49
N LEU A 152 21.95 -13.13 27.21
CA LEU A 152 20.97 -12.18 26.71
C LEU A 152 20.13 -12.88 25.64
N HIS A 153 18.85 -13.02 25.93
CA HIS A 153 17.84 -13.49 25.00
C HIS A 153 16.83 -12.38 24.76
N VAL A 154 16.66 -11.98 23.50
CA VAL A 154 15.74 -10.92 23.08
C VAL A 154 14.95 -11.36 21.85
N GLU A 155 13.64 -11.22 21.92
CA GLU A 155 12.73 -11.35 20.77
C GLU A 155 12.33 -9.94 20.30
N LEU A 156 12.62 -9.64 19.03
CA LEU A 156 12.31 -8.37 18.37
C LEU A 156 11.20 -8.60 17.34
N ASN A 157 9.98 -8.18 17.64
CA ASN A 157 8.88 -8.29 16.68
C ASN A 157 8.94 -7.13 15.69
N VAL A 158 8.92 -7.47 14.40
CA VAL A 158 9.00 -6.55 13.28
C VAL A 158 7.76 -6.74 12.40
N GLU A 159 7.22 -5.61 11.97
CA GLU A 159 6.06 -5.55 11.10
C GLU A 159 6.39 -4.69 9.87
N PRO A 160 5.83 -5.02 8.69
CA PRO A 160 5.77 -4.09 7.58
C PRO A 160 4.75 -2.99 7.88
N GLY A 161 5.02 -1.76 7.46
CA GLY A 161 4.13 -0.63 7.74
C GLY A 161 4.45 0.61 6.92
N GLN A 162 3.78 1.71 7.23
CA GLN A 162 3.96 3.02 6.59
C GLN A 162 3.98 4.13 7.63
N GLY A 163 4.81 5.15 7.39
CA GLY A 163 4.86 6.35 8.23
C GLY A 163 5.41 6.08 9.65
N TYR A 164 4.59 6.37 10.66
CA TYR A 164 4.95 6.32 12.08
C TYR A 164 3.80 5.76 12.92
N MET A 165 4.10 4.81 13.79
CA MET A 165 3.17 4.27 14.78
C MET A 165 3.73 4.51 16.20
N PRO A 166 3.03 5.24 17.08
CA PRO A 166 3.47 5.46 18.46
C PRO A 166 3.36 4.18 19.31
N ALA A 167 4.21 4.07 20.33
CA ALA A 167 4.13 3.02 21.33
C ALA A 167 2.76 3.04 22.05
N GLY A 168 2.22 1.86 22.33
CA GLY A 168 0.96 1.71 23.08
C GLY A 168 -0.33 1.78 22.25
N GLN A 169 -0.25 1.81 20.91
CA GLN A 169 -1.44 1.64 20.04
C GLN A 169 -1.93 0.17 19.97
N VAL A 170 -1.13 -0.79 20.43
CA VAL A 170 -1.45 -2.22 20.49
C VAL A 170 -1.85 -2.60 21.92
N ASP A 171 -3.14 -2.76 22.15
CA ASP A 171 -3.70 -3.24 23.42
C ASP A 171 -3.50 -4.75 23.61
N GLY A 172 -3.41 -5.19 24.87
CA GLY A 172 -3.43 -6.61 25.24
C GLY A 172 -2.09 -7.36 25.15
N LEU A 173 -0.96 -6.65 25.00
CA LEU A 173 0.37 -7.24 25.07
C LEU A 173 0.63 -7.94 26.42
N PRO A 174 1.26 -9.12 26.44
CA PRO A 174 1.57 -9.83 27.68
C PRO A 174 2.69 -9.13 28.46
N ILE A 175 2.68 -9.31 29.79
CA ILE A 175 3.68 -8.74 30.71
C ILE A 175 5.10 -9.16 30.27
N GLY A 176 6.02 -8.19 30.22
CA GLY A 176 7.40 -8.39 29.74
C GLY A 176 7.60 -8.12 28.24
N VAL A 177 6.54 -7.77 27.49
CA VAL A 177 6.66 -7.19 26.15
C VAL A 177 6.61 -5.67 26.24
N ILE A 178 7.66 -5.01 25.78
CA ILE A 178 7.80 -3.55 25.75
C ILE A 178 7.44 -3.07 24.33
N PRO A 179 6.37 -2.28 24.15
CA PRO A 179 6.07 -1.67 22.86
C PRO A 179 7.07 -0.56 22.54
N LEU A 180 7.44 -0.42 21.26
CA LEU A 180 8.25 0.69 20.76
C LEU A 180 7.49 1.53 19.75
N ASP A 181 7.88 2.79 19.62
CA ASP A 181 7.48 3.61 18.48
C ASP A 181 8.17 3.09 17.21
N ALA A 182 7.38 2.73 16.21
CA ALA A 182 7.86 2.21 14.94
C ALA A 182 7.92 3.32 13.89
N VAL A 183 9.11 3.56 13.34
CA VAL A 183 9.35 4.48 12.22
C VAL A 183 9.56 3.64 10.96
N PHE A 184 8.52 3.50 10.13
CA PHE A 184 8.59 2.71 8.90
C PHE A 184 9.14 3.50 7.71
N SER A 185 9.24 4.83 7.81
CA SER A 185 9.63 5.69 6.69
C SER A 185 11.13 5.57 6.37
N PRO A 186 11.51 5.10 5.16
CA PRO A 186 12.91 4.87 4.78
C PRO A 186 13.64 6.16 4.33
N VAL A 187 12.94 7.30 4.32
CA VAL A 187 13.47 8.59 3.86
C VAL A 187 13.74 9.49 5.06
N ARG A 188 15.03 9.72 5.35
CA ARG A 188 15.47 10.58 6.46
C ARG A 188 15.20 12.06 6.20
N LYS A 189 15.32 12.50 4.93
CA LYS A 189 15.22 13.92 4.57
C LYS A 189 14.86 14.10 3.09
N VAL A 190 14.08 15.14 2.82
CA VAL A 190 13.82 15.63 1.46
C VAL A 190 13.89 17.15 1.43
N ASN A 191 14.73 17.68 0.55
CA ASN A 191 14.76 19.09 0.15
C ASN A 191 14.27 19.20 -1.30
N TYR A 192 13.67 20.33 -1.65
CA TYR A 192 13.50 20.69 -3.06
C TYR A 192 13.64 22.19 -3.27
N LYS A 193 13.97 22.56 -4.50
CA LYS A 193 14.14 23.93 -4.97
C LYS A 193 13.52 24.04 -6.36
N VAL A 194 12.74 25.09 -6.56
CA VAL A 194 12.17 25.41 -7.88
C VAL A 194 12.91 26.61 -8.44
N SER A 195 13.39 26.49 -9.68
CA SER A 195 14.00 27.57 -10.45
C SER A 195 13.26 27.74 -11.77
N ARG A 196 13.49 28.84 -12.49
CA ARG A 196 12.91 29.03 -13.83
C ARG A 196 13.89 28.54 -14.88
N THR A 197 13.39 27.85 -15.90
CA THR A 197 14.15 27.44 -17.07
C THR A 197 13.60 28.11 -18.34
N ARG A 198 14.46 28.20 -19.37
CA ARG A 198 14.11 28.76 -20.67
C ARG A 198 14.08 27.65 -21.71
N VAL A 199 12.95 27.53 -22.41
CA VAL A 199 12.76 26.59 -23.51
C VAL A 199 12.52 27.41 -24.77
N GLY A 200 13.48 27.41 -25.69
CA GLY A 200 13.45 28.24 -26.90
C GLY A 200 13.28 29.74 -26.59
N GLN A 201 12.07 30.27 -26.82
CA GLN A 201 11.74 31.68 -26.54
C GLN A 201 10.96 31.89 -25.23
N GLU A 202 10.42 30.83 -24.63
CA GLU A 202 9.62 30.89 -23.41
C GLU A 202 10.50 30.76 -22.15
N THR A 203 10.22 31.56 -21.11
CA THR A 203 11.08 31.72 -19.91
C THR A 203 10.32 31.47 -18.59
N ASN A 204 9.10 30.95 -18.70
CA ASN A 204 8.12 30.71 -17.64
C ASN A 204 8.00 29.22 -17.25
N TYR A 205 8.82 28.34 -17.82
CA TYR A 205 8.89 26.95 -17.38
C TYR A 205 9.63 26.85 -16.03
N ASP A 206 9.20 25.91 -15.21
CA ASP A 206 9.85 25.55 -13.96
C ASP A 206 10.90 24.45 -14.18
N ARG A 207 11.93 24.44 -13.34
CA ARG A 207 12.92 23.37 -13.14
C ARG A 207 12.89 23.01 -11.66
N LEU A 208 12.46 21.78 -11.36
CA LEU A 208 12.41 21.23 -10.01
C LEU A 208 13.71 20.46 -9.75
N GLU A 209 14.46 20.88 -8.74
CA GLU A 209 15.64 20.19 -8.23
C GLU A 209 15.28 19.61 -6.85
N MET A 210 15.34 18.30 -6.67
CA MET A 210 14.98 17.60 -5.44
C MET A 210 16.19 16.82 -4.93
N GLU A 211 16.49 16.93 -3.63
CA GLU A 211 17.55 16.18 -2.96
C GLU A 211 16.90 15.25 -1.94
N VAL A 212 17.12 13.94 -2.07
CA VAL A 212 16.50 12.90 -1.26
C VAL A 212 17.59 12.10 -0.57
N TRP A 213 17.47 11.93 0.75
CA TRP A 213 18.34 11.09 1.57
C TRP A 213 17.54 9.93 2.17
N THR A 214 17.92 8.71 1.82
CA THR A 214 17.34 7.47 2.37
C THR A 214 18.21 6.94 3.51
N ASP A 215 17.94 5.71 3.96
CA ASP A 215 18.71 4.98 4.97
C ASP A 215 19.22 3.61 4.47
N GLY A 216 19.40 3.47 3.16
CA GLY A 216 19.88 2.27 2.49
C GLY A 216 18.83 1.18 2.25
N THR A 217 17.66 1.23 2.91
CA THR A 217 16.60 0.23 2.70
C THR A 217 15.99 0.28 1.30
N ILE A 218 15.95 1.47 0.70
CA ILE A 218 15.50 1.76 -0.67
C ILE A 218 16.43 2.80 -1.31
N SER A 219 16.64 2.71 -2.63
CA SER A 219 17.37 3.76 -3.35
C SER A 219 16.56 5.06 -3.40
N ALA A 220 17.24 6.20 -3.45
CA ALA A 220 16.58 7.50 -3.54
C ALA A 220 15.77 7.67 -4.85
N VAL A 221 16.15 6.97 -5.92
CA VAL A 221 15.42 6.97 -7.21
C VAL A 221 14.14 6.15 -7.10
N ASP A 222 14.21 4.94 -6.55
CA ASP A 222 13.05 4.07 -6.36
C ASP A 222 12.05 4.68 -5.36
N ALA A 223 12.55 5.35 -4.32
CA ALA A 223 11.72 6.09 -3.37
C ALA A 223 10.88 7.19 -4.05
N VAL A 224 11.46 7.94 -4.99
CA VAL A 224 10.72 8.96 -5.77
C VAL A 224 9.77 8.33 -6.77
N SER A 225 10.19 7.26 -7.46
CA SER A 225 9.34 6.52 -8.40
C SER A 225 8.09 5.98 -7.70
N ARG A 226 8.26 5.27 -6.58
CA ARG A 226 7.16 4.71 -5.78
C ARG A 226 6.30 5.78 -5.12
N SER A 227 6.87 6.93 -4.76
CA SER A 227 6.08 8.08 -4.29
C SER A 227 5.21 8.70 -5.40
N ALA A 228 5.68 8.69 -6.65
CA ALA A 228 4.91 9.14 -7.80
C ALA A 228 3.81 8.14 -8.19
N GLU A 229 4.05 6.84 -8.03
CA GLU A 229 3.05 5.77 -8.17
C GLU A 229 1.92 5.93 -7.16
N ILE A 230 2.24 6.04 -5.86
CA ILE A 230 1.26 6.30 -4.79
C ILE A 230 0.44 7.55 -5.08
N LEU A 231 1.06 8.66 -5.52
CA LEU A 231 0.32 9.85 -5.92
C LEU A 231 -0.62 9.58 -7.11
N SER A 232 -0.15 8.85 -8.12
CA SER A 232 -0.95 8.49 -9.30
C SER A 232 -2.20 7.70 -8.91
N GLU A 233 -2.06 6.70 -8.04
CA GLU A 233 -3.19 5.91 -7.50
C GLU A 233 -4.21 6.78 -6.77
N GLN A 234 -3.76 7.66 -5.88
CA GLN A 234 -4.66 8.59 -5.18
C GLN A 234 -5.36 9.55 -6.16
N PHE A 235 -4.67 10.02 -7.19
CA PHE A 235 -5.27 10.87 -8.23
C PHE A 235 -6.22 10.11 -9.17
N THR A 236 -6.12 8.79 -9.31
CA THR A 236 -7.06 7.99 -10.11
C THR A 236 -8.51 8.16 -9.63
N LEU A 237 -8.75 8.29 -8.33
CA LEU A 237 -10.09 8.55 -7.78
C LEU A 237 -10.66 9.91 -8.23
N PHE A 238 -9.81 10.94 -8.27
CA PHE A 238 -10.20 12.29 -8.70
C PHE A 238 -10.33 12.40 -10.22
N ALA A 239 -9.52 11.67 -10.99
CA ALA A 239 -9.58 11.65 -12.46
C ALA A 239 -10.92 11.11 -12.99
N HIS A 240 -11.57 10.21 -12.26
CA HIS A 240 -12.88 9.66 -12.59
C HIS A 240 -14.05 10.42 -11.94
N MET A 241 -13.79 11.51 -11.20
CA MET A 241 -14.82 12.28 -10.52
C MET A 241 -15.77 12.95 -11.53
N GLY A 242 -17.05 12.52 -11.54
CA GLY A 242 -18.06 13.00 -12.49
C GLY A 242 -18.14 12.20 -13.80
N GLN A 243 -17.28 11.20 -14.00
CA GLN A 243 -17.54 10.12 -14.96
C GLN A 243 -18.35 9.00 -14.29
N PRO A 244 -19.11 8.18 -15.04
CA PRO A 244 -19.62 6.93 -14.48
C PRO A 244 -18.43 6.10 -13.97
N PRO A 245 -18.57 5.38 -12.83
CA PRO A 245 -17.50 4.54 -12.31
C PRO A 245 -17.05 3.56 -13.39
N LEU A 246 -15.74 3.32 -13.47
CA LEU A 246 -15.20 2.32 -14.39
C LEU A 246 -15.93 0.99 -14.10
N PRO A 247 -16.59 0.38 -15.10
CA PRO A 247 -17.29 -0.87 -14.90
C PRO A 247 -16.24 -1.98 -14.68
N VAL A 248 -16.01 -2.29 -13.41
CA VAL A 248 -15.23 -3.45 -12.98
C VAL A 248 -16.04 -4.68 -13.33
N VAL A 249 -15.48 -5.54 -14.18
CA VAL A 249 -16.08 -6.84 -14.48
C VAL A 249 -15.84 -7.74 -13.26
N GLU A 250 -16.85 -7.85 -12.40
CA GLU A 250 -16.77 -8.62 -11.15
C GLU A 250 -16.85 -10.15 -11.37
N ARG A 251 -17.32 -10.60 -12.54
CA ARG A 251 -17.59 -12.00 -12.88
C ARG A 251 -17.36 -12.26 -14.36
N GLY A 252 -17.08 -13.52 -14.73
CA GLY A 252 -16.87 -13.92 -16.12
C GLY A 252 -15.42 -13.84 -16.58
N LEU A 253 -15.21 -13.85 -17.89
CA LEU A 253 -13.89 -13.90 -18.54
C LEU A 253 -13.01 -12.67 -18.28
N GLY A 254 -13.62 -11.53 -17.94
CA GLY A 254 -12.92 -10.30 -17.57
C GLY A 254 -12.76 -10.10 -16.06
N ALA A 255 -12.96 -11.13 -15.21
CA ALA A 255 -12.93 -10.98 -13.76
C ALA A 255 -11.63 -10.30 -13.28
N GLY A 256 -11.76 -9.11 -12.67
CA GLY A 256 -10.63 -8.31 -12.18
C GLY A 256 -9.97 -7.39 -13.20
N VAL A 257 -10.43 -7.35 -14.46
CA VAL A 257 -9.92 -6.42 -15.49
C VAL A 257 -10.55 -5.03 -15.30
N VAL A 258 -9.72 -4.03 -15.00
CA VAL A 258 -10.14 -2.61 -14.99
C VAL A 258 -10.19 -2.11 -16.43
N LEU A 259 -11.41 -1.91 -16.94
CA LEU A 259 -11.66 -1.42 -18.30
C LEU A 259 -11.88 0.10 -18.30
N THR A 260 -11.33 0.80 -19.30
CA THR A 260 -11.75 2.18 -19.57
C THR A 260 -13.21 2.21 -20.06
N PRO A 261 -13.95 3.32 -19.88
CA PRO A 261 -15.36 3.39 -20.27
C PRO A 261 -15.53 3.18 -21.78
N GLU A 262 -14.54 3.64 -22.54
CA GLU A 262 -14.44 3.48 -23.99
C GLU A 262 -14.31 2.01 -24.41
N LYS A 263 -13.45 1.23 -23.72
CA LYS A 263 -13.26 -0.20 -23.99
C LYS A 263 -14.47 -1.03 -23.57
N TYR A 264 -15.11 -0.73 -22.45
CA TYR A 264 -16.32 -1.45 -22.01
C TYR A 264 -17.53 -1.19 -22.93
N ASN A 265 -17.74 0.06 -23.33
CA ASN A 265 -18.85 0.47 -24.21
C ASN A 265 -18.57 0.28 -25.71
N MET A 266 -17.38 -0.23 -26.08
CA MET A 266 -17.04 -0.57 -27.47
C MET A 266 -18.11 -1.54 -28.04
N PRO A 267 -18.65 -1.28 -29.23
CA PRO A 267 -19.58 -2.21 -29.87
C PRO A 267 -18.85 -3.48 -30.35
N ILE A 268 -19.53 -4.62 -30.34
CA ILE A 268 -18.97 -5.91 -30.79
C ILE A 268 -18.63 -5.90 -32.31
N GLU A 269 -19.06 -4.87 -33.04
CA GLU A 269 -18.68 -4.61 -34.45
C GLU A 269 -17.19 -4.28 -34.58
N ASP A 270 -16.61 -3.53 -33.63
CA ASP A 270 -15.20 -3.10 -33.67
C ASP A 270 -14.22 -4.23 -33.32
N LEU A 271 -14.69 -5.30 -32.67
CA LEU A 271 -13.92 -6.53 -32.42
C LEU A 271 -13.56 -7.31 -33.70
N ASN A 272 -14.10 -6.93 -34.87
CA ASN A 272 -13.81 -7.56 -36.16
C ASN A 272 -13.98 -9.10 -36.17
N LEU A 273 -14.99 -9.59 -35.44
CA LEU A 273 -15.30 -11.02 -35.31
C LEU A 273 -15.84 -11.62 -36.62
N SER A 274 -15.79 -12.95 -36.73
CA SER A 274 -16.45 -13.64 -37.84
C SER A 274 -17.96 -13.37 -37.85
N MET A 275 -18.57 -13.32 -39.04
CA MET A 275 -20.03 -13.15 -39.17
C MET A 275 -20.82 -14.19 -38.37
N ARG A 276 -20.23 -15.35 -38.04
CA ARG A 276 -20.87 -16.36 -37.18
C ARG A 276 -20.86 -15.92 -35.72
N ALA A 277 -19.69 -15.58 -35.17
CA ALA A 277 -19.55 -15.15 -33.78
C ALA A 277 -20.37 -13.88 -33.50
N TYR A 278 -20.22 -12.85 -34.34
CA TYR A 278 -20.96 -11.59 -34.25
C TYR A 278 -22.49 -11.81 -34.24
N ASN A 279 -23.04 -12.60 -35.18
CA ASN A 279 -24.48 -12.85 -35.23
C ASN A 279 -25.00 -13.72 -34.07
N CYS A 280 -24.15 -14.49 -33.40
CA CYS A 280 -24.55 -15.23 -32.21
C CYS A 280 -24.62 -14.31 -30.98
N LEU A 281 -23.59 -13.50 -30.73
CA LEU A 281 -23.55 -12.51 -29.65
C LEU A 281 -24.69 -11.48 -29.77
N ARG A 282 -24.90 -10.94 -30.97
CA ARG A 282 -26.00 -10.00 -31.25
C ARG A 282 -27.39 -10.61 -31.01
N ARG A 283 -27.56 -11.93 -31.19
CA ARG A 283 -28.83 -12.63 -30.91
C ARG A 283 -29.04 -12.97 -29.44
N SER A 284 -27.98 -13.09 -28.64
CA SER A 284 -28.06 -13.26 -27.19
C SER A 284 -28.21 -11.94 -26.43
N GLY A 285 -28.39 -10.82 -27.14
CA GLY A 285 -28.56 -9.50 -26.54
C GLY A 285 -27.26 -8.82 -26.12
N LEU A 286 -26.11 -9.42 -26.41
CA LEU A 286 -24.79 -8.85 -26.16
C LEU A 286 -24.48 -7.90 -27.32
N MET A 287 -24.30 -6.62 -27.03
CA MET A 287 -24.05 -5.55 -28.01
C MET A 287 -22.74 -4.82 -27.78
N ALA A 288 -22.28 -4.75 -26.52
CA ALA A 288 -21.04 -4.12 -26.10
C ALA A 288 -20.03 -5.16 -25.58
N VAL A 289 -18.73 -4.86 -25.68
CA VAL A 289 -17.64 -5.75 -25.24
C VAL A 289 -17.73 -6.07 -23.75
N GLY A 290 -18.08 -5.08 -22.90
CA GLY A 290 -18.25 -5.27 -21.45
C GLY A 290 -19.22 -6.39 -21.08
N GLN A 291 -20.37 -6.45 -21.78
CA GLN A 291 -21.40 -7.47 -21.55
C GLN A 291 -20.93 -8.90 -21.92
N VAL A 292 -19.93 -9.02 -22.79
CA VAL A 292 -19.32 -10.30 -23.18
C VAL A 292 -18.29 -10.74 -22.13
N LEU A 293 -17.55 -9.79 -21.55
CA LEU A 293 -16.56 -10.06 -20.50
C LEU A 293 -17.22 -10.44 -19.16
N GLU A 294 -18.42 -9.92 -18.88
CA GLU A 294 -19.26 -10.32 -17.74
C GLU A 294 -19.78 -11.77 -17.79
N LYS A 295 -19.59 -12.47 -18.91
CA LYS A 295 -20.04 -13.85 -19.11
C LYS A 295 -18.92 -14.86 -18.89
N SER A 296 -19.28 -15.99 -18.27
CA SER A 296 -18.39 -17.14 -18.14
C SER A 296 -18.25 -17.89 -19.47
N GLU A 297 -17.19 -18.69 -19.61
CA GLU A 297 -16.99 -19.57 -20.77
C GLU A 297 -18.18 -20.50 -21.00
N GLU A 298 -18.71 -21.10 -19.92
CA GLU A 298 -19.87 -21.98 -19.97
C GLU A 298 -21.13 -21.27 -20.46
N GLU A 299 -21.39 -20.04 -19.98
CA GLU A 299 -22.52 -19.24 -20.44
C GLU A 299 -22.39 -18.88 -21.92
N LEU A 300 -21.20 -18.50 -22.40
CA LEU A 300 -20.98 -18.21 -23.82
C LEU A 300 -21.11 -19.47 -24.69
N LEU A 301 -20.59 -20.62 -24.26
CA LEU A 301 -20.74 -21.90 -24.97
C LEU A 301 -22.17 -22.44 -24.95
N SER A 302 -23.01 -22.05 -23.98
CA SER A 302 -24.44 -22.37 -23.96
C SER A 302 -25.27 -21.61 -25.01
N LEU A 303 -24.71 -20.54 -25.58
CA LEU A 303 -25.43 -19.70 -26.54
C LEU A 303 -25.78 -20.46 -27.84
N ARG A 304 -27.01 -20.26 -28.31
CA ARG A 304 -27.58 -21.00 -29.45
C ARG A 304 -26.77 -20.81 -30.74
N ASN A 305 -26.11 -21.88 -31.19
CA ASN A 305 -25.19 -21.96 -32.34
C ASN A 305 -23.82 -21.28 -32.14
N PHE A 306 -23.50 -20.83 -30.93
CA PHE A 306 -22.13 -20.56 -30.53
C PHE A 306 -21.42 -21.91 -30.34
N GLY A 307 -20.11 -21.95 -30.60
CA GLY A 307 -19.35 -23.19 -30.50
C GLY A 307 -17.86 -22.90 -30.43
N ARG A 308 -17.08 -23.89 -30.00
CA ARG A 308 -15.66 -23.73 -29.63
C ARG A 308 -14.86 -22.83 -30.57
N LYS A 309 -14.89 -23.05 -31.89
CA LYS A 309 -14.21 -22.19 -32.86
C LYS A 309 -14.55 -20.69 -32.79
N SER A 310 -15.82 -20.34 -32.54
CA SER A 310 -16.25 -18.94 -32.38
C SER A 310 -15.95 -18.38 -30.99
N TYR A 311 -15.80 -19.25 -29.98
CA TYR A 311 -15.25 -18.89 -28.68
C TYR A 311 -13.74 -18.63 -28.77
N ASP A 312 -12.99 -19.50 -29.44
CA ASP A 312 -11.54 -19.35 -29.69
C ASP A 312 -11.25 -18.06 -30.48
N GLU A 313 -12.04 -17.77 -31.52
CA GLU A 313 -11.98 -16.50 -32.28
C GLU A 313 -12.20 -15.27 -31.36
N LEU A 314 -13.20 -15.31 -30.49
CA LEU A 314 -13.51 -14.24 -29.54
C LEU A 314 -12.39 -14.07 -28.50
N ARG A 315 -11.94 -15.17 -27.87
CA ARG A 315 -10.88 -15.20 -26.86
C ARG A 315 -9.57 -14.65 -27.41
N ASN A 316 -9.18 -15.06 -28.62
CA ASN A 316 -7.99 -14.52 -29.29
C ASN A 316 -8.10 -13.00 -29.53
N LYS A 317 -9.27 -12.49 -29.95
CA LYS A 317 -9.48 -11.06 -30.17
C LYS A 317 -9.53 -10.23 -28.87
N LEU A 318 -10.08 -10.80 -27.79
CA LEU A 318 -10.03 -10.17 -26.47
C LEU A 318 -8.60 -10.15 -25.90
N ASN A 319 -7.80 -11.19 -26.18
CA ASN A 319 -6.38 -11.25 -25.80
C ASN A 319 -5.53 -10.24 -26.60
N GLU A 320 -5.73 -10.12 -27.92
CA GLU A 320 -5.08 -9.10 -28.77
C GLU A 320 -5.31 -7.66 -28.27
N LEU A 321 -6.45 -7.39 -27.63
CA LEU A 321 -6.81 -6.08 -27.08
C LEU A 321 -6.42 -5.88 -25.59
N GLY A 322 -5.80 -6.89 -24.98
CA GLY A 322 -5.42 -6.90 -23.56
C GLY A 322 -6.61 -6.80 -22.61
N LEU A 323 -7.73 -7.46 -22.94
CA LEU A 323 -9.00 -7.40 -22.19
C LEU A 323 -9.28 -8.67 -21.37
N LEU A 324 -8.36 -9.62 -21.37
CA LEU A 324 -8.38 -10.81 -20.51
C LEU A 324 -7.26 -10.69 -19.47
N PRO A 325 -7.44 -11.24 -18.26
CA PRO A 325 -6.32 -11.48 -17.36
C PRO A 325 -5.25 -12.30 -18.10
N ALA A 326 -3.98 -11.97 -17.92
CA ALA A 326 -2.91 -12.82 -18.40
C ALA A 326 -3.03 -14.17 -17.68
N GLU A 327 -3.33 -15.24 -18.43
CA GLU A 327 -3.37 -16.58 -17.87
C GLU A 327 -1.96 -16.92 -17.37
N GLN A 328 -1.76 -16.87 -16.06
CA GLN A 328 -0.77 -17.73 -15.44
C GLN A 328 -1.21 -19.15 -15.81
N PRO A 329 -0.39 -19.93 -16.54
CA PRO A 329 -0.76 -21.30 -16.82
C PRO A 329 -0.93 -21.99 -15.48
N GLU A 330 -2.12 -22.54 -15.24
CA GLU A 330 -2.30 -23.52 -14.17
C GLU A 330 -1.35 -24.67 -14.50
N GLU A 331 -0.21 -24.72 -13.80
CA GLU A 331 0.59 -25.93 -13.73
C GLU A 331 -0.27 -26.98 -13.04
N VAL A 332 -0.99 -27.73 -13.88
CA VAL A 332 -1.73 -28.92 -13.48
C VAL A 332 -0.70 -29.83 -12.84
N MET A 333 -0.69 -29.88 -11.50
CA MET A 333 0.07 -30.86 -10.76
C MET A 333 -0.51 -32.24 -11.11
N GLU A 334 0.03 -32.86 -12.16
CA GLU A 334 -0.09 -34.30 -12.34
C GLU A 334 0.55 -34.96 -11.12
N ALA A 335 -0.29 -35.35 -10.17
CA ALA A 335 0.13 -36.17 -9.06
C ALA A 335 0.79 -37.43 -9.63
N PRO A 336 2.03 -37.78 -9.21
CA PRO A 336 2.70 -38.95 -9.73
C PRO A 336 1.86 -40.20 -9.43
N PRO A 337 1.85 -41.20 -10.34
CA PRO A 337 1.00 -42.37 -10.18
C PRO A 337 1.39 -43.14 -8.91
N LEU A 338 0.40 -43.41 -8.06
CA LEU A 338 0.56 -44.20 -6.85
C LEU A 338 0.99 -45.63 -7.22
N GLU A 339 2.09 -46.11 -6.62
CA GLU A 339 2.46 -47.53 -6.70
C GLU A 339 1.47 -48.40 -5.92
N GLU A 340 1.22 -49.62 -6.42
CA GLU A 340 0.31 -50.57 -5.78
C GLU A 340 0.88 -51.06 -4.43
N GLY A 341 0.36 -50.57 -3.30
CA GLY A 341 0.80 -51.11 -2.00
C GLY A 341 0.17 -50.56 -0.72
N GLU A 342 -0.21 -49.28 -0.66
CA GLU A 342 -0.59 -48.65 0.61
C GLU A 342 -2.09 -48.31 0.72
N VAL A 343 -2.71 -48.77 1.81
CA VAL A 343 -4.13 -48.56 2.11
C VAL A 343 -4.38 -47.16 2.69
N PRO A 344 -5.42 -46.42 2.23
CA PRO A 344 -5.72 -45.10 2.76
C PRO A 344 -6.15 -45.15 4.23
N ILE A 345 -5.50 -44.36 5.09
CA ILE A 345 -6.01 -44.06 6.42
C ILE A 345 -7.21 -43.12 6.26
N LEU A 346 -8.41 -43.64 6.50
CA LEU A 346 -9.65 -42.87 6.41
C LEU A 346 -9.69 -41.84 7.55
N ALA A 347 -9.62 -40.54 7.21
CA ALA A 347 -9.84 -39.47 8.17
C ALA A 347 -11.31 -39.52 8.65
N GLN A 348 -11.50 -39.81 9.94
CA GLN A 348 -12.83 -39.96 10.53
C GLN A 348 -13.47 -38.58 10.73
N GLN A 349 -14.67 -38.39 10.18
CA GLN A 349 -15.54 -37.29 10.58
C GLN A 349 -16.12 -37.60 11.98
N PRO A 350 -16.29 -36.60 12.87
CA PRO A 350 -16.99 -36.81 14.13
C PRO A 350 -18.47 -37.19 13.86
N PRO A 351 -19.07 -38.09 14.66
CA PRO A 351 -20.35 -38.69 14.33
C PRO A 351 -21.53 -37.74 14.53
N VAL A 352 -22.54 -37.90 13.68
CA VAL A 352 -23.88 -37.32 13.84
C VAL A 352 -24.73 -38.30 14.65
N GLU A 353 -25.28 -37.88 15.79
CA GLU A 353 -26.25 -38.66 16.57
C GLU A 353 -27.69 -38.23 16.23
N GLU A 354 -28.51 -39.17 15.76
CA GLU A 354 -29.96 -39.00 15.63
C GLU A 354 -30.71 -39.72 16.76
N ALA A 355 -31.38 -38.91 17.59
CA ALA A 355 -32.69 -39.12 18.24
C ALA A 355 -33.06 -40.45 18.94
N GLU A 356 -33.46 -40.35 20.22
CA GLU A 356 -34.63 -41.10 20.72
C GLU A 356 -35.37 -40.41 21.90
N ALA A 357 -36.71 -40.57 21.91
CA ALA A 357 -37.68 -40.36 23.01
C ALA A 357 -37.98 -38.96 23.62
N ALA A 358 -39.22 -38.49 23.37
CA ALA A 358 -40.00 -37.54 24.19
C ALA A 358 -41.06 -38.33 25.04
N PRO A 359 -41.93 -37.72 25.90
CA PRO A 359 -42.13 -36.32 26.31
C PRO A 359 -41.86 -36.12 27.83
N ALA A 360 -42.23 -35.06 28.57
CA ALA A 360 -43.08 -33.85 28.40
C ALA A 360 -42.42 -32.66 29.17
N VAL A 361 -42.98 -31.49 29.52
CA VAL A 361 -44.34 -30.91 29.76
C VAL A 361 -44.36 -29.43 29.29
N GLU A 362 -45.56 -28.90 29.04
CA GLU A 362 -46.03 -27.49 28.96
C GLU A 362 -45.19 -26.41 29.70
N GLU A 363 -45.19 -25.11 29.39
CA GLU A 363 -45.75 -24.24 28.32
C GLU A 363 -45.11 -22.84 28.48
N ALA A 364 -44.94 -22.04 27.40
CA ALA A 364 -45.18 -20.57 27.34
C ALA A 364 -44.52 -19.92 26.10
N LYS A 365 -45.25 -18.99 25.46
CA LYS A 365 -44.91 -18.34 24.18
C LYS A 365 -44.03 -17.10 24.31
N VAL A 366 -43.18 -16.86 23.29
CA VAL A 366 -43.01 -15.53 22.65
C VAL A 366 -42.78 -15.70 21.14
N GLU A 367 -43.81 -15.40 20.34
CA GLU A 367 -43.72 -14.81 19.00
C GLU A 367 -44.27 -13.35 19.16
N GLU A 368 -44.03 -12.34 18.31
CA GLU A 368 -43.72 -12.36 16.88
C GLU A 368 -43.08 -11.02 16.44
N GLU A 369 -42.28 -11.07 15.36
CA GLU A 369 -41.98 -10.03 14.35
C GLU A 369 -41.42 -8.61 14.63
N ALA A 370 -40.75 -8.12 13.57
CA ALA A 370 -40.09 -6.82 13.37
C ALA A 370 -41.01 -5.93 12.46
N PRO A 371 -40.57 -4.89 11.68
CA PRO A 371 -39.24 -4.29 11.51
C PRO A 371 -39.16 -2.74 11.40
N ALA A 372 -37.91 -2.26 11.26
CA ALA A 372 -37.46 -1.02 10.58
C ALA A 372 -37.80 0.38 11.18
N PRO A 373 -36.78 1.27 11.32
CA PRO A 373 -36.98 2.70 11.52
C PRO A 373 -36.69 3.52 10.24
N ALA A 374 -37.56 4.48 9.93
CA ALA A 374 -37.29 5.53 8.94
C ALA A 374 -37.82 6.89 9.42
N ALA A 375 -36.94 7.91 9.33
CA ALA A 375 -37.19 9.35 9.21
C ALA A 375 -38.34 10.03 10.01
N GLY A 376 -37.91 10.94 10.91
CA GLY A 376 -38.53 12.28 11.03
C GLY A 376 -39.40 12.55 12.26
N GLY A 377 -39.53 13.84 12.59
CA GLY A 377 -40.51 14.34 13.57
C GLY A 377 -39.90 15.13 14.74
N ARG A 378 -39.91 16.46 14.63
CA ARG A 378 -39.92 17.34 15.82
C ARG A 378 -41.25 17.15 16.55
N GLU A 379 -41.23 17.11 17.87
CA GLU A 379 -42.36 17.61 18.66
C GLU A 379 -41.88 18.21 19.98
N GLU A 380 -42.36 19.41 20.29
CA GLU A 380 -42.02 20.15 21.50
C GLU A 380 -42.86 19.63 22.68
N LYS A 381 -42.25 19.47 23.86
CA LYS A 381 -43.00 19.36 25.11
C LYS A 381 -42.73 20.56 26.01
N LYS A 382 -43.83 21.23 26.38
CA LYS A 382 -43.87 22.36 27.31
C LYS A 382 -43.35 21.96 28.69
N ALA A 383 -42.71 22.93 29.34
CA ALA A 383 -42.33 22.86 30.74
C ALA A 383 -43.56 22.99 31.67
N GLU A 384 -43.45 22.36 32.84
CA GLU A 384 -44.02 22.82 34.11
C GLU A 384 -42.95 22.65 35.21
N PRO A 385 -43.03 23.39 36.32
CA PRO A 385 -41.84 24.11 36.79
C PRO A 385 -41.22 23.58 38.09
N GLY A 386 -39.93 23.88 38.26
CA GLY A 386 -39.25 23.84 39.56
C GLY A 386 -38.12 22.83 39.64
N ASP A 387 -36.98 23.18 39.06
CA ASP A 387 -35.65 22.84 39.57
C ASP A 387 -34.69 23.94 39.07
N GLU A 388 -34.02 24.64 40.00
CA GLU A 388 -33.03 25.66 39.66
C GLU A 388 -31.71 24.97 39.27
N GLU A 389 -31.55 24.61 37.99
CA GLU A 389 -30.30 24.02 37.50
C GLU A 389 -29.12 25.02 37.61
N GLU A 390 -28.19 24.74 38.51
CA GLU A 390 -26.96 25.52 38.66
C GLU A 390 -26.15 25.54 37.36
N ILE A 391 -25.88 26.74 36.83
CA ILE A 391 -25.10 26.93 35.60
C ILE A 391 -23.72 26.27 35.76
N PRO A 392 -23.36 25.26 34.92
CA PRO A 392 -22.07 24.59 35.01
C PRO A 392 -20.89 25.55 34.88
N GLU A 393 -19.83 25.36 35.68
CA GLU A 393 -18.73 26.32 35.83
C GLU A 393 -18.05 26.71 34.50
N TRP A 394 -17.95 25.79 33.54
CA TRP A 394 -17.39 26.06 32.22
C TRP A 394 -18.20 27.12 31.44
N LYS A 395 -19.52 27.16 31.65
CA LYS A 395 -20.44 28.09 31.00
C LYS A 395 -20.38 29.48 31.65
N ARG A 396 -20.17 29.56 32.97
CA ARG A 396 -19.81 30.81 33.67
C ARG A 396 -18.50 31.39 33.16
N LYS A 397 -17.45 30.57 33.05
CA LYS A 397 -16.17 30.98 32.45
C LYS A 397 -16.31 31.44 31.00
N LEU A 398 -17.20 30.83 30.22
CA LEU A 398 -17.48 31.30 28.86
C LEU A 398 -18.11 32.70 28.86
N MET A 399 -19.10 32.95 29.72
CA MET A 399 -19.76 34.27 29.87
C MET A 399 -18.80 35.36 30.35
N GLU A 400 -17.88 35.08 31.28
CA GLU A 400 -16.82 36.03 31.67
C GLU A 400 -15.88 36.39 30.51
N ILE A 401 -15.67 35.47 29.56
CA ILE A 401 -14.80 35.68 28.40
C ILE A 401 -15.53 36.40 27.25
N THR A 402 -16.83 36.16 27.06
CA THR A 402 -17.60 36.74 25.95
C THR A 402 -18.35 38.02 26.31
N GLY A 403 -18.59 38.30 27.59
CA GLY A 403 -19.20 39.56 28.06
C GLY A 403 -20.69 39.72 27.77
N GLU A 404 -21.41 38.62 27.51
CA GLU A 404 -22.87 38.63 27.33
C GLU A 404 -23.58 38.24 28.64
N GLU A 405 -24.30 39.21 29.23
CA GLU A 405 -25.24 38.93 30.31
C GLU A 405 -26.47 38.19 29.76
N ALA A 406 -26.91 37.14 30.45
CA ALA A 406 -28.09 36.38 30.05
C ALA A 406 -29.38 37.16 30.33
N GLY A 407 -30.09 37.55 29.25
CA GLY A 407 -31.49 37.97 29.34
C GLY A 407 -32.42 36.77 29.59
N GLU A 408 -33.52 37.03 30.29
CA GLU A 408 -34.60 36.06 30.65
C GLU A 408 -35.27 35.38 29.45
#